data_AF-A0A453B6Y4-F1
#
_entry.id   AF-A0A453B6Y4-F1
#
_cell.length_a   1.000
_cell.length_b   1.000
_cell.length_c   1.000
_cell.angle_alpha   90.00
_cell.angle_beta   90.00
_cell.angle_gamma   90.00
#
_symmetry.space_group_name_H-M   'P 1'
#
loop_
_entity.id
_entity.type
_entity.pdbx_description
1 polymer ?
#
loop_
_entity_poly.entity_id
_entity_poly.type
_entity_poly.pdbx_seq_one_letter_code
_entity_poly.pdbx_strand_id
1 'polypeptide(L)'
;ILANVKYSLKHSVSGEVIVKHLNKEQEADQSNFRDSETNAELEVQEKISLLEWFANEYKKFGCALEFVTNKSQEGSQFCRGFGGIGGLLRYQLDMRSFDEVSDDEGLYEDSD
;
A
#
# COMPACT_ATOMS: atom_id res chain seq x y z
N ILE A 1 -7.42 2.33 -12.93
CA ILE A 1 -8.24 2.15 -11.72
C ILE A 1 -7.59 1.00 -10.97
N LEU A 2 -6.94 1.29 -9.84
CA LEU A 2 -6.08 0.40 -9.04
C LEU A 2 -5.27 -0.63 -9.87
N ALA A 3 -4.20 -0.16 -10.49
CA ALA A 3 -3.20 -1.02 -11.13
C ALA A 3 -1.92 -1.10 -10.29
N ASN A 4 -2.05 -0.96 -8.97
CA ASN A 4 -0.91 -1.02 -8.06
C ASN A 4 -0.64 -2.47 -7.67
N VAL A 5 0.63 -2.78 -7.55
CA VAL A 5 1.13 -4.09 -7.12
C VAL A 5 1.91 -3.89 -5.83
N LYS A 6 1.63 -4.73 -4.83
CA LYS A 6 2.39 -4.82 -3.59
C LYS A 6 3.60 -5.72 -3.83
N TYR A 7 4.79 -5.17 -3.60
CA TYR A 7 6.05 -5.88 -3.60
C TYR A 7 6.57 -6.03 -2.18
N SER A 8 7.03 -7.22 -1.84
CA SER A 8 7.85 -7.46 -0.65
C SER A 8 9.28 -7.69 -1.13
N LEU A 9 10.17 -6.75 -0.84
CA LEU A 9 11.56 -6.71 -1.29
C LEU A 9 12.49 -6.99 -0.11
N LYS A 10 13.49 -7.84 -0.28
CA LYS A 10 14.43 -8.20 0.77
C LYS A 10 15.82 -7.69 0.47
N HIS A 11 16.43 -7.01 1.43
CA HIS A 11 17.83 -6.64 1.35
C HIS A 11 18.70 -7.87 1.65
N SER A 12 19.60 -8.23 0.75
CA SER A 12 20.37 -9.48 0.81
C SER A 12 21.34 -9.56 1.99
N VAL A 13 21.91 -8.43 2.40
CA VAL A 13 22.91 -8.37 3.49
C VAL A 13 22.27 -8.22 4.87
N SER A 14 21.42 -7.19 5.08
CA SER A 14 20.74 -6.97 6.36
C SER A 14 19.58 -7.95 6.62
N GLY A 15 19.01 -8.55 5.58
CA GLY A 15 17.83 -9.41 5.68
C GLY A 15 16.52 -8.66 5.86
N GLU A 16 16.55 -7.33 5.90
CA GLU A 16 15.39 -6.45 6.05
C GLU A 16 14.39 -6.61 4.89
N VAL A 17 13.09 -6.56 5.20
CA VAL A 17 12.01 -6.67 4.21
C VAL A 17 11.28 -5.33 4.10
N ILE A 18 11.33 -4.74 2.91
CA ILE A 18 10.70 -3.48 2.55
C ILE A 18 9.46 -3.77 1.70
N VAL A 19 8.33 -3.17 2.07
CA VAL A 19 7.08 -3.28 1.29
C VAL A 19 6.90 -2.03 0.44
N LYS A 20 6.79 -2.20 -0.88
CA LYS A 20 6.51 -1.10 -1.83
C LYS A 20 5.19 -1.32 -2.57
N HIS A 21 4.45 -0.25 -2.80
CA HIS A 21 3.24 -0.24 -3.63
C HIS A 21 3.53 0.53 -4.91
N LEU A 22 3.67 -0.20 -6.02
CA LEU A 22 4.14 0.38 -7.28
C LEU A 22 3.02 0.35 -8.32
N ASN A 23 2.84 1.47 -9.04
CA ASN A 23 2.05 1.49 -10.27
C ASN A 23 2.88 0.93 -11.44
N LYS A 24 2.24 0.80 -12.60
CA LYS A 24 2.86 0.21 -13.80
C LYS A 24 4.11 0.95 -14.26
N GLU A 25 4.11 2.28 -14.18
CA GLU A 25 5.25 3.11 -14.57
C GLU A 25 6.43 2.92 -13.60
N GLN A 26 6.15 2.86 -12.29
CA GLN A 26 7.15 2.63 -11.24
C GLN A 26 7.71 1.21 -11.27
N GLU A 27 6.87 0.21 -11.60
CA GLU A 27 7.34 -1.17 -11.82
C GLU A 27 8.37 -1.28 -12.95
N ALA A 28 8.30 -0.40 -13.96
CA ALA A 28 9.25 -0.38 -15.06
C ALA A 28 10.59 0.30 -14.70
N ASP A 29 10.63 1.05 -13.60
CA ASP A 29 11.81 1.75 -13.14
C ASP A 29 12.63 0.85 -12.18
N GLN A 30 13.80 0.40 -12.66
CA GLN A 30 14.70 -0.46 -11.90
C GLN A 30 15.25 0.19 -10.62
N SER A 31 15.25 1.52 -10.52
CA SER A 31 15.69 2.20 -9.30
C SER A 31 14.80 1.85 -8.09
N ASN A 32 13.52 1.51 -8.33
CA ASN A 32 12.61 1.10 -7.26
C ASN A 32 12.97 -0.25 -6.62
N PHE A 33 13.82 -1.04 -7.27
CA PHE A 33 14.29 -2.35 -6.80
C PHE A 33 15.74 -2.29 -6.29
N ARG A 34 16.24 -1.09 -6.02
CA ARG A 34 17.56 -0.87 -5.43
C ARG A 34 17.45 -0.15 -4.10
N ASP A 35 18.39 -0.44 -3.23
CA ASP A 35 18.58 0.25 -1.98
C ASP A 35 19.11 1.67 -2.21
N SER A 36 18.56 2.67 -1.53
CA SER A 36 18.90 4.08 -1.77
C SER A 36 20.29 4.48 -1.27
N GLU A 37 20.80 3.81 -0.25
CA GLU A 37 22.09 4.15 0.36
C GLU A 37 23.25 3.38 -0.29
N THR A 38 23.06 2.07 -0.47
CA THR A 38 24.10 1.16 -0.93
C THR A 38 24.03 0.89 -2.43
N ASN A 39 22.94 1.27 -3.09
CA ASN A 39 22.64 0.95 -4.49
C ASN A 39 22.64 -0.56 -4.80
N ALA A 40 22.53 -1.39 -3.75
CA ALA A 40 22.42 -2.83 -3.85
C ALA A 40 21.06 -3.24 -4.43
N GLU A 41 21.02 -4.35 -5.16
CA GLU A 41 19.77 -4.90 -5.69
C GLU A 41 18.98 -5.59 -4.58
N LEU A 42 17.70 -5.25 -4.48
CA LEU A 42 16.77 -5.86 -3.54
C LEU A 42 16.13 -7.09 -4.18
N GLU A 43 16.06 -8.18 -3.43
CA GLU A 43 15.45 -9.43 -3.90
C GLU A 43 13.93 -9.35 -3.81
N VAL A 44 13.23 -9.64 -4.91
CA VAL A 44 11.77 -9.72 -4.90
C VAL A 44 11.33 -11.04 -4.25
N GLN A 45 10.80 -10.96 -3.03
CA GLN A 45 10.27 -12.12 -2.30
C GLN A 45 8.81 -12.41 -2.71
N GLU A 46 8.00 -11.36 -2.85
CA GLU A 46 6.58 -11.48 -3.18
C GLU A 46 6.15 -10.34 -4.10
N LYS A 47 5.30 -10.66 -5.07
CA LYS A 47 4.63 -9.72 -5.96
C LYS A 47 3.15 -10.10 -6.04
N ILE A 48 2.27 -9.27 -5.49
CA ILE A 48 0.82 -9.53 -5.46
C ILE A 48 0.03 -8.29 -5.87
N SER A 49 -1.05 -8.46 -6.64
CA SER A 49 -1.95 -7.36 -6.95
C SER A 49 -2.51 -6.77 -5.65
N LEU A 50 -2.53 -5.44 -5.52
CA LEU A 50 -3.05 -4.81 -4.31
C LEU A 50 -4.53 -5.18 -4.07
N LEU A 51 -5.30 -5.37 -5.14
CA LEU A 51 -6.69 -5.82 -5.08
C LEU A 51 -6.81 -7.23 -4.46
N GLU A 52 -5.93 -8.13 -4.90
CA GLU A 52 -5.89 -9.51 -4.41
C GLU A 52 -5.44 -9.55 -2.96
N TRP A 53 -4.45 -8.74 -2.60
CA TRP A 53 -4.01 -8.59 -1.22
C TRP A 53 -5.15 -8.14 -0.31
N PHE A 54 -5.93 -7.13 -0.70
CA PHE A 54 -7.12 -6.73 0.07
C PHE A 54 -8.13 -7.88 0.20
N ALA A 55 -8.39 -8.62 -0.88
CA ALA A 55 -9.31 -9.75 -0.86
C ALA A 55 -8.87 -10.87 0.10
N ASN A 56 -7.56 -11.04 0.29
CA ASN A 56 -7.01 -12.04 1.20
C ASN A 56 -6.99 -11.56 2.65
N GLU A 57 -6.71 -10.28 2.87
CA GLU A 57 -6.36 -9.76 4.19
C GLU A 57 -7.49 -9.00 4.90
N TYR A 58 -8.56 -8.57 4.19
CA TYR A 58 -9.61 -7.70 4.78
C TYR A 58 -10.21 -8.24 6.08
N LYS A 59 -10.35 -9.57 6.20
CA LYS A 59 -10.90 -10.21 7.41
C LYS A 59 -10.02 -10.00 8.63
N LYS A 60 -8.70 -9.95 8.47
CA LYS A 60 -7.76 -9.75 9.59
C LYS A 60 -7.91 -8.35 10.19
N PHE A 61 -8.30 -7.37 9.38
CA PHE A 61 -8.56 -6.00 9.81
C PHE A 61 -9.98 -5.75 10.32
N GLY A 62 -10.84 -6.78 10.31
CA GLY A 62 -12.22 -6.66 10.75
C GLY A 62 -13.03 -5.62 9.96
N CYS A 63 -12.68 -5.40 8.68
CA CYS A 63 -13.41 -4.54 7.77
C CYS A 63 -14.27 -5.36 6.79
N ALA A 64 -15.22 -4.71 6.14
CA ALA A 64 -15.93 -5.28 5.00
C ALA A 64 -15.28 -4.75 3.71
N LEU A 65 -15.01 -5.65 2.76
CA LEU A 65 -14.44 -5.29 1.46
C LEU A 65 -15.54 -5.33 0.40
N GLU A 66 -15.76 -4.19 -0.26
CA GLU A 66 -16.77 -4.03 -1.31
C GLU A 66 -16.12 -3.58 -2.62
N PHE A 67 -16.41 -4.29 -3.71
CA PHE A 67 -15.94 -3.90 -5.04
C PHE A 67 -17.01 -3.07 -5.76
N VAL A 68 -16.65 -1.83 -6.08
CA VAL A 68 -17.50 -0.90 -6.84
C VAL A 68 -16.97 -0.72 -8.26
N THR A 69 -17.87 -0.42 -9.20
CA THR A 69 -17.52 -0.11 -10.59
C THR A 69 -17.83 1.36 -10.90
N ASN A 70 -17.21 1.92 -11.93
CA ASN A 70 -17.46 3.30 -12.35
C ASN A 70 -18.77 3.49 -13.16
N LYS A 71 -19.67 2.50 -13.17
CA LYS A 71 -20.91 2.55 -13.96
C LYS A 71 -21.96 3.52 -13.40
N SER A 72 -21.93 3.80 -12.10
CA SER A 72 -22.78 4.83 -11.49
C SER A 72 -22.05 6.18 -11.42
N GLN A 73 -22.83 7.24 -11.17
CA GLN A 73 -22.27 8.58 -10.96
C GLN A 73 -21.33 8.61 -9.75
N GLU A 74 -21.73 7.97 -8.65
CA GLU A 74 -20.95 7.86 -7.41
C GLU A 74 -19.68 7.04 -7.64
N GLY A 75 -19.76 5.89 -8.33
CA GLY A 75 -18.59 5.06 -8.64
C GLY A 75 -17.61 5.78 -9.57
N SER A 76 -18.11 6.57 -10.52
CA SER A 76 -17.29 7.44 -11.37
C SER A 76 -16.59 8.53 -10.56
N GLN A 77 -17.29 9.18 -9.62
CA GLN A 77 -16.71 10.16 -8.70
C GLN A 77 -15.66 9.51 -7.79
N PHE A 78 -15.94 8.30 -7.30
CA PHE A 78 -15.00 7.55 -6.46
C PHE A 78 -13.67 7.30 -7.18
N CYS A 79 -13.73 6.83 -8.44
CA CYS A 79 -12.55 6.58 -9.25
C CYS A 79 -11.76 7.86 -9.57
N ARG A 80 -12.45 8.97 -9.87
CA ARG A 80 -11.81 10.23 -10.28
C ARG A 80 -11.34 11.10 -9.12
N GLY A 81 -12.10 11.13 -8.03
CA GLY A 81 -11.86 11.98 -6.86
C GLY A 81 -10.96 11.33 -5.81
N PHE A 82 -11.01 10.00 -5.69
CA PHE A 82 -10.29 9.26 -4.64
C PHE A 82 -9.36 8.17 -5.19
N GLY A 83 -9.08 8.18 -6.51
CA GLY A 83 -8.16 7.21 -7.13
C GLY A 83 -8.70 5.77 -7.21
N GLY A 84 -9.96 5.54 -6.83
CA GLY A 84 -10.61 4.22 -6.87
C GLY A 84 -10.32 3.32 -5.67
N ILE A 85 -9.74 3.85 -4.58
CA ILE A 85 -9.58 3.18 -3.30
C ILE A 85 -10.06 4.09 -2.16
N GLY A 86 -10.67 3.51 -1.13
CA GLY A 86 -11.17 4.25 0.01
C GLY A 86 -11.70 3.33 1.09
N GLY A 87 -11.96 3.90 2.27
CA GLY A 87 -12.48 3.19 3.42
C GLY A 87 -13.58 4.00 4.11
N LEU A 88 -14.59 3.29 4.62
CA LEU A 88 -15.63 3.87 5.48
C LEU A 88 -15.30 3.52 6.93
N LEU A 89 -14.94 4.53 7.71
CA LEU A 89 -14.60 4.36 9.12
C LEU A 89 -15.86 4.22 9.97
N ARG A 90 -15.82 3.34 10.98
CA ARG A 90 -16.94 3.11 11.91
C ARG A 90 -17.19 4.31 12.84
N TYR A 91 -16.14 5.06 13.14
CA TYR A 91 -16.19 6.20 14.05
C TYR A 91 -15.43 7.37 13.43
N GLN A 92 -15.74 8.58 13.90
CA GLN A 92 -14.97 9.75 13.53
C GLN A 92 -13.54 9.60 14.03
N LEU A 93 -12.59 9.76 13.12
CA LEU A 93 -11.17 9.78 13.41
C LEU A 93 -10.69 11.23 13.33
N ASP A 94 -9.93 11.68 14.32
CA ASP A 94 -9.19 12.94 14.20
C ASP A 94 -7.91 12.67 13.43
N MET A 95 -7.85 13.13 12.18
CA MET A 95 -6.68 12.93 11.33
C MET A 95 -5.46 13.72 11.83
N ARG A 96 -5.67 14.77 12.62
CA ARG A 96 -4.58 15.65 13.10
C ARG A 96 -3.60 14.92 14.01
N SER A 97 -4.04 13.85 14.67
CA SER A 97 -3.15 13.02 15.50
C SER A 97 -2.16 12.20 14.66
N PHE A 98 -2.34 12.10 13.34
CA PHE A 98 -1.46 11.35 12.44
C PHE A 98 -0.50 12.25 11.65
N ASP A 99 -0.71 13.57 11.63
CA ASP A 99 0.20 14.50 10.97
C ASP A 99 1.51 14.71 11.77
N GLU A 100 1.54 14.35 13.06
CA GLU A 100 2.75 14.44 13.90
C GLU A 100 3.75 13.29 13.67
N VAL A 101 3.35 12.23 12.96
CA VAL A 101 4.18 11.03 12.72
C VAL A 101 4.82 11.00 11.33
N SER A 102 4.56 12.00 10.47
CA SER A 102 5.04 11.99 9.08
C SER A 102 6.52 12.40 8.90
N ASP A 103 7.21 12.80 9.97
CA ASP A 103 8.63 13.19 9.94
C ASP A 103 9.58 12.11 10.52
N ASP A 104 9.07 10.96 10.98
CA ASP A 104 9.91 9.87 11.52
C ASP A 104 9.60 8.55 10.81
N GLU A 105 10.43 8.22 9.82
CA GLU A 105 10.54 6.87 9.29
C GLU A 105 10.91 5.91 10.43
N GLY A 106 9.93 5.12 10.86
CA GLY A 106 10.17 3.85 11.54
C GLY A 106 9.99 3.89 13.06
N LEU A 107 8.88 3.33 13.52
CA LEU A 107 8.77 2.36 14.62
C LEU A 107 7.29 2.21 14.99
N TYR A 108 6.61 1.23 14.39
CA TYR A 108 5.42 0.67 15.04
C TYR A 108 5.93 -0.36 16.05
N GLU A 109 6.12 0.04 17.30
CA GLU A 109 6.21 -0.92 18.42
C GLU A 109 4.82 -1.53 18.63
N ASP A 110 4.73 -2.82 18.31
CA ASP A 110 3.60 -3.70 18.68
C ASP A 110 3.48 -3.70 20.21
N SER A 111 2.37 -3.16 20.72
CA SER A 111 2.04 -3.24 22.15
C SER A 111 0.92 -4.26 22.33
N ASP A 112 1.23 -5.31 23.10
CA ASP A 112 0.43 -6.49 23.46
C ASP A 112 -1.08 -6.26 23.70
#